data_AF-T0ZWP2-F1
#
_entry.id   AF-T0ZWP2-F1
#
_cell.length_a   1.000
_cell.length_b   1.000
_cell.length_c   1.000
_cell.angle_alpha   90.00
_cell.angle_beta   90.00
_cell.angle_gamma   90.00
#
_symmetry.space_group_name_H-M   'P 1'
#
loop_
_entity.id
_entity.type
_entity.pdbx_description
1 polymer ?
#
loop_
_entity_poly.entity_id
_entity_poly.type
_entity_poly.pdbx_seq_one_letter_code
_entity_poly.pdbx_strand_id
1 'polypeptide(L)' 'MPGTTDGTIFTRDAGVATVVYGPGGKWIAHQADEFVEVDEIPQYARVYARAAQIFLQRDQGPA' A
#
# COMPACT_ATOMS: atom_id res chain seq x y z
N MET A 1 15.41 -5.28 4.64
CA MET A 1 15.98 -4.08 5.31
C MET A 1 14.86 -3.28 5.97
N PRO A 2 15.03 -2.69 7.17
CA PRO A 2 14.24 -1.52 7.56
C PRO A 2 14.53 -0.40 6.56
N GLY A 3 13.51 0.13 5.89
CA GLY A 3 13.65 1.16 4.86
C GLY A 3 12.67 2.31 5.11
N THR A 4 12.92 3.45 4.46
CA THR A 4 11.96 4.55 4.41
C THR A 4 11.20 4.52 3.08
N THR A 5 10.01 5.10 3.07
CA THR A 5 9.18 5.29 1.88
C THR A 5 8.65 6.73 1.89
N ASP A 6 8.01 7.14 0.80
CA ASP A 6 7.31 8.44 0.76
C ASP A 6 6.22 8.54 1.83
N GLY A 7 5.69 7.41 2.31
CA GLY A 7 4.72 7.41 3.40
C GLY A 7 5.26 7.98 4.72
N THR A 8 6.58 7.86 4.96
CA THR A 8 7.24 8.55 6.09
C THR A 8 7.14 10.06 5.93
N ILE A 9 7.37 10.57 4.71
CA ILE A 9 7.34 12.00 4.38
C ILE A 9 5.91 12.53 4.46
N PHE A 10 4.93 11.84 3.85
CA PHE A 10 3.53 12.25 3.91
C PHE A 10 2.98 12.27 5.34
N THR A 11 3.35 11.30 6.17
CA THR A 11 2.92 11.27 7.58
C THR A 11 3.57 12.41 8.37
N ARG A 12 4.89 12.59 8.23
CA ARG A 12 5.64 13.59 9.01
C ARG A 12 5.30 15.02 8.59
N ASP A 13 5.34 15.30 7.29
CA ASP A 13 5.34 16.67 6.77
C ASP A 13 3.93 17.15 6.42
N ALA A 14 3.02 16.26 6.01
CA ALA A 14 1.64 16.60 5.63
C ALA A 14 0.58 16.15 6.65
N GLY A 15 0.96 15.40 7.70
CA GLY A 15 0.01 14.87 8.69
C GLY A 15 -0.99 13.86 8.10
N VAL A 16 -0.72 13.30 6.92
CA VAL A 16 -1.61 12.37 6.25
C VAL A 16 -1.42 10.98 6.84
N ALA A 17 -2.49 10.40 7.38
CA ALA A 17 -2.48 9.01 7.85
C ALA A 17 -2.14 8.08 6.69
N THR A 18 -0.96 7.45 6.74
CA THR A 18 -0.43 6.67 5.62
C THR A 18 -0.18 5.22 6.01
N VAL A 19 -0.48 4.30 5.09
CA VAL A 19 -0.11 2.88 5.16
C VAL A 19 0.64 2.49 3.88
N VAL A 20 1.63 1.60 3.99
CA VAL A 20 2.37 1.06 2.84
C VAL A 20 1.92 -0.37 2.61
N TYR A 21 1.46 -0.66 1.39
CA TYR A 21 0.89 -1.95 1.03
C TYR A 21 1.19 -2.27 -0.44
N GLY A 22 1.64 -3.50 -0.71
CA GLY A 22 1.94 -3.98 -2.05
C GLY A 22 2.38 -5.45 -2.03
N PRO A 23 2.26 -6.16 -3.17
CA PRO A 23 2.68 -7.55 -3.29
C PRO A 23 4.22 -7.68 -3.23
N GLY A 24 4.71 -8.90 -3.04
CA GLY A 24 6.15 -9.18 -3.00
C GLY A 24 6.81 -9.00 -1.63
N GLY A 25 8.05 -9.50 -1.54
CA GLY A 25 8.81 -9.53 -0.29
C GLY A 25 9.57 -8.23 -0.04
N LYS A 26 9.17 -7.43 0.96
CA LYS A 26 9.93 -6.24 1.37
C LYS A 26 11.37 -6.50 1.84
N TRP A 27 11.71 -7.76 2.09
CA TRP A 27 13.04 -8.18 2.56
C TRP A 27 14.03 -8.44 1.42
N ILE A 28 13.55 -8.63 0.19
CA ILE A 28 14.36 -8.88 -1.00
C ILE A 28 14.53 -7.63 -1.88
N ALA A 29 14.11 -6.46 -1.38
CA ALA A 29 14.38 -5.20 -2.04
C ALA A 29 15.89 -5.02 -2.28
N HIS A 30 16.26 -4.57 -3.47
CA HIS A 30 17.64 -4.35 -3.93
C HIS A 30 18.49 -5.63 -3.99
N GLN A 31 17.88 -6.81 -4.05
CA GLN A 31 18.60 -8.05 -4.30
C GLN A 31 18.65 -8.34 -5.81
N ALA A 32 19.69 -9.05 -6.25
CA ALA A 32 19.88 -9.36 -7.68
C ALA A 32 18.74 -10.25 -8.23
N ASP A 33 18.09 -11.00 -7.36
CA ASP A 33 16.98 -11.91 -7.62
C ASP A 33 15.64 -11.36 -7.07
N GLU A 34 15.48 -10.03 -6.98
CA GLU A 34 14.21 -9.42 -6.59
C GLU A 34 13.06 -9.86 -7.52
N PHE A 35 11.98 -10.39 -6.95
CA PHE A 35 10.82 -10.87 -7.70
C PHE A 35 9.50 -10.69 -6.91
N VAL A 36 8.38 -10.92 -7.59
CA VAL A 36 7.05 -11.03 -6.99
C VAL A 36 6.30 -12.18 -7.67
N GLU A 37 5.48 -12.90 -6.92
CA GLU A 37 4.64 -13.94 -7.49
C GLU A 37 3.52 -13.32 -8.33
N VAL A 38 3.35 -13.79 -9.58
CA VAL A 38 2.37 -13.21 -10.51
C VAL A 38 0.95 -13.28 -9.95
N ASP A 39 0.63 -14.36 -9.23
CA ASP A 39 -0.69 -14.57 -8.63
C ASP A 39 -0.97 -13.61 -7.45
N GLU A 40 0.06 -13.05 -6.80
CA GLU A 40 -0.11 -12.05 -5.74
C GLU A 40 -0.59 -10.70 -6.29
N ILE A 41 -0.19 -10.33 -7.51
CA ILE A 41 -0.52 -9.04 -8.11
C ILE A 41 -2.04 -8.79 -8.14
N PRO A 42 -2.88 -9.66 -8.74
CA PRO A 42 -4.33 -9.44 -8.77
C PRO A 42 -4.97 -9.55 -7.39
N GLN A 43 -4.42 -10.34 -6.46
CA GLN A 43 -4.90 -10.41 -5.09
C GLN A 43 -4.74 -9.06 -4.37
N TYR A 44 -3.53 -8.49 -4.40
CA TYR A 44 -3.24 -7.24 -3.73
C TYR A 44 -3.98 -6.06 -4.38
N ALA A 45 -4.09 -6.04 -5.71
CA ALA A 45 -4.84 -5.02 -6.42
C ALA A 45 -6.32 -4.98 -5.99
N ARG A 46 -6.96 -6.15 -5.82
CA ARG A 46 -8.35 -6.24 -5.34
C ARG A 46 -8.50 -5.73 -3.90
N VAL A 47 -7.53 -6.01 -3.02
CA VAL A 47 -7.54 -5.49 -1.65
C VAL A 47 -7.41 -3.96 -1.65
N TYR A 48 -6.49 -3.40 -2.44
CA TYR A 48 -6.36 -1.95 -2.60
C TYR A 48 -7.67 -1.31 -3.10
N ALA A 49 -8.26 -1.87 -4.17
CA ALA A 49 -9.53 -1.39 -4.72
C ALA A 49 -10.67 -1.47 -3.70
N ARG A 50 -10.75 -2.57 -2.93
CA ARG A 50 -11.75 -2.74 -1.88
C ARG A 50 -11.57 -1.75 -0.73
N ALA A 51 -10.32 -1.50 -0.31
CA ALA A 51 -10.03 -0.52 0.73
C ALA A 51 -10.44 0.89 0.30
N ALA A 52 -10.10 1.29 -0.94
CA ALA A 52 -10.52 2.57 -1.51
C ALA A 52 -12.06 2.66 -1.62
N GLN A 53 -12.73 1.60 -2.08
CA GLN A 53 -14.19 1.54 -2.13
C GLN A 53 -14.80 1.78 -0.75
N ILE A 54 -14.33 1.08 0.29
CA ILE A 54 -14.83 1.23 1.66
C ILE A 54 -14.59 2.65 2.18
N PHE A 55 -13.41 3.22 1.92
CA PHE A 55 -13.07 4.57 2.34
C PHE A 55 -14.01 5.61 1.71
N LEU A 56 -14.17 5.57 0.38
CA LEU A 56 -15.01 6.52 -0.37
C LEU A 56 -16.51 6.36 -0.10
N GLN A 57 -16.96 5.15 0.27
CA GLN A 57 -18.35 4.91 0.67
C GLN A 57 -18.65 5.40 2.08
N ARG A 58 -17.65 5.42 2.98
CA ARG A 58 -17.80 5.91 4.35
C ARG A 58 -17.92 7.42 4.45
N ASP A 59 -17.38 8.15 3.48
CA ASP A 59 -17.50 9.63 3.38
C ASP A 59 -18.87 10.08 2.83
N GLN A 60 -19.73 9.14 2.43
CA GLN A 60 -21.14 9.41 2.11
C GLN A 60 -21.97 9.31 3.41
N GLY A 61 -22.00 10.39 4.21
CA GLY A 61 -22.96 10.53 5.32
C GLY A 61 -24.42 10.55 4.80
N PRO A 62 -25.45 10.42 5.67
CA PRO A 62 -26.84 10.41 5.21
C PRO A 62 -27.16 11.70 4.46
N ALA A 63 -27.83 11.54 3.30
CA ALA A 63 -28.38 12.64 2.50
C ALA A 63 -29.39 13.48 3.31
#